data_AF-A0A8H6PRQ3-F1
#
_entry.id   AF-A0A8H6PRQ3-F1
#
_cell.length_a   1.000
_cell.length_b   1.000
_cell.length_c   1.000
_cell.angle_alpha   90.00
_cell.angle_beta   90.00
_cell.angle_gamma   90.00
#
_symmetry.space_group_name_H-M   'P 1'
#
loop_
_entity.id
_entity.type
_entity.pdbx_description
1 polymer ?
#
loop_
_entity_poly.entity_id
_entity_poly.type
_entity_poly.pdbx_seq_one_letter_code
_entity_poly.pdbx_strand_id
1 'polypeptide(L)'
;MSYYCPSVVVPLDMILPELQQKSPLLASAILMVTCLDDANQKKRMTDQFLEHVSRSIVKKGHKSLDILWALLVCVSWYHSLFESDEQLNIILHLALAMLNSLGLHQKLNLTSGKPQQSCEHGNVRTTAERRAYLGCFYTTCVAATCLKDMDPLRYTSYTEECCHVLEELQEHPTDMYLVRLARLSCMAHRIVQKLPFDAYNPPQIAPSGPVETCVKHLEAELMHMKPSSAQDRIQDSILALQYYSLKLFLYKSALEDDSSKNNRSSTRVDYDILQSSLTSAKDFFSTFSSLAPQYFLYLPYWVHQEYYHAVNSLSKFLLLAWKGGEHINAHIPIDVPTAVNMFIAKAKEAIQLCPPEESTPFAQEILYQLISRVRAFERLHEARLADLESDDIDPIAATRIQYKM
;
A
#
# COMPACT_ATOMS: atom_id res chain seq x y z
N MET A 1 15.51 -1.60 -9.41
CA MET A 1 15.08 -0.84 -8.21
C MET A 1 14.28 0.41 -8.57
N SER A 2 14.83 1.39 -9.32
CA SER A 2 14.13 2.66 -9.66
C SER A 2 12.78 2.49 -10.38
N TYR A 3 12.67 1.50 -11.28
CA TYR A 3 11.41 1.17 -11.96
C TYR A 3 10.27 0.73 -11.03
N TYR A 4 10.61 0.28 -9.82
CA TYR A 4 9.67 -0.20 -8.81
C TYR A 4 9.45 0.82 -7.69
N CYS A 5 10.48 1.59 -7.31
CA CYS A 5 10.41 2.65 -6.31
C CYS A 5 10.71 4.01 -6.98
N PRO A 6 9.72 4.65 -7.61
CA PRO A 6 9.96 5.84 -8.44
C PRO A 6 10.19 7.12 -7.61
N SER A 7 10.04 7.04 -6.28
CA SER A 7 10.33 8.12 -5.35
C SER A 7 11.83 8.32 -5.11
N VAL A 8 12.64 7.34 -5.48
CA VAL A 8 14.10 7.34 -5.35
C VAL A 8 14.70 6.96 -6.71
N VAL A 9 15.24 7.94 -7.42
CA VAL A 9 15.85 7.72 -8.73
C VAL A 9 17.36 7.91 -8.65
N VAL A 10 18.08 6.86 -9.00
CA VAL A 10 19.54 6.89 -9.22
C VAL A 10 19.77 6.97 -10.74
N PRO A 11 20.49 7.97 -11.25
CA PRO A 11 20.83 8.07 -12.67
C PRO A 11 21.54 6.81 -13.18
N LEU A 12 21.24 6.37 -14.41
CA LEU A 12 21.78 5.13 -14.96
C LEU A 12 23.30 5.19 -15.21
N ASP A 13 23.84 6.39 -15.37
CA ASP A 13 25.26 6.68 -15.56
C ASP A 13 26.03 6.80 -14.23
N MET A 14 25.33 6.84 -13.09
CA MET A 14 25.97 6.96 -11.78
C MET A 14 26.60 5.63 -11.34
N ILE A 15 27.92 5.62 -11.15
CA ILE A 15 28.65 4.46 -10.62
C ILE A 15 28.57 4.37 -9.10
N LEU A 16 28.71 3.16 -8.55
CA LEU A 16 28.58 2.90 -7.11
C LEU A 16 29.51 3.76 -6.23
N PRO A 17 30.81 3.97 -6.55
CA PRO A 17 31.68 4.82 -5.73
C PRO A 17 31.19 6.28 -5.66
N GLU A 18 30.64 6.80 -6.75
CA GLU A 18 30.06 8.15 -6.77
C GLU A 18 28.79 8.23 -5.93
N LEU A 19 27.92 7.21 -6.00
CA LEU A 19 26.73 7.13 -5.17
C LEU A 19 27.10 7.04 -3.68
N GLN A 20 28.10 6.24 -3.32
CA GLN A 20 28.60 6.14 -1.94
C GLN A 20 29.18 7.46 -1.43
N GLN A 21 29.79 8.26 -2.31
CA GLN A 21 30.30 9.58 -1.94
C GLN A 21 29.17 10.62 -1.78
N LYS A 22 28.20 10.64 -2.70
CA LYS A 22 27.11 11.65 -2.73
C LYS A 22 25.97 11.34 -1.77
N SER A 23 25.63 10.06 -1.60
CA SER A 23 24.46 9.58 -0.87
C SER A 23 24.77 8.24 -0.20
N PRO A 24 25.66 8.23 0.82
CA PRO A 24 26.16 7.01 1.44
C PRO A 24 25.07 6.14 2.08
N LEU A 25 24.01 6.75 2.63
CA LEU A 25 22.93 5.98 3.25
C LEU A 25 22.03 5.36 2.20
N LEU A 26 21.72 6.08 1.12
CA LEU A 26 21.01 5.51 -0.01
C LEU A 26 21.80 4.35 -0.64
N ALA A 27 23.11 4.53 -0.84
CA ALA A 27 23.97 3.46 -1.35
C ALA A 27 23.91 2.22 -0.45
N SER A 28 24.01 2.42 0.87
CA SER A 28 23.92 1.34 1.87
C SER A 28 22.57 0.64 1.84
N ALA A 29 21.47 1.39 1.75
CA ALA A 29 20.13 0.84 1.67
C ALA A 29 19.92 0.02 0.39
N ILE A 30 20.40 0.52 -0.76
CA ILE A 30 20.34 -0.22 -2.03
C ILE A 30 21.13 -1.52 -1.93
N LEU A 31 22.40 -1.46 -1.51
CA LEU A 31 23.24 -2.66 -1.36
C LEU A 31 22.62 -3.69 -0.42
N MET A 32 22.01 -3.22 0.67
CA MET A 32 21.32 -4.07 1.64
C MET A 32 20.11 -4.77 1.02
N VAL A 33 19.21 -4.05 0.33
CA VAL A 33 18.01 -4.68 -0.25
C VAL A 33 18.35 -5.62 -1.42
N THR A 34 19.42 -5.32 -2.17
CA THR A 34 19.89 -6.16 -3.29
C THR A 34 20.76 -7.33 -2.84
N CYS A 35 21.21 -7.39 -1.58
CA CYS A 35 21.91 -8.54 -1.05
C CYS A 35 20.91 -9.70 -0.89
N LEU A 36 21.00 -10.69 -1.79
CA LEU A 36 20.18 -11.89 -1.77
C LEU A 36 20.96 -13.15 -1.42
N ASP A 37 22.30 -13.13 -1.44
CA ASP A 37 23.10 -14.36 -1.36
C ASP A 37 23.40 -14.83 0.06
N ASP A 38 23.60 -13.90 1.00
CA ASP A 38 23.99 -14.18 2.38
C ASP A 38 23.03 -13.51 3.37
N ALA A 39 22.14 -14.32 3.94
CA ALA A 39 21.18 -13.91 4.96
C ALA A 39 21.85 -13.28 6.20
N ASN A 40 22.98 -13.86 6.64
CA ASN A 40 23.69 -13.37 7.83
C ASN A 40 24.37 -12.04 7.55
N GLN A 41 24.94 -11.88 6.35
CA GLN A 41 25.50 -10.61 5.90
C GLN A 41 24.40 -9.55 5.81
N LYS A 42 23.28 -9.85 5.16
CA LYS A 42 22.16 -8.91 5.05
C LYS A 42 21.66 -8.49 6.43
N LYS A 43 21.46 -9.44 7.35
CA LYS A 43 21.07 -9.15 8.73
C LYS A 43 22.06 -8.20 9.43
N ARG A 44 23.37 -8.50 9.35
CA ARG A 44 24.41 -7.60 9.89
C ARG A 44 24.37 -6.21 9.26
N MET A 45 24.18 -6.12 7.95
CA MET A 45 24.05 -4.85 7.24
C MET A 45 22.81 -4.07 7.70
N THR A 46 21.66 -4.74 7.85
CA THR A 46 20.42 -4.14 8.37
C THR A 46 20.60 -3.61 9.78
N ASP A 47 21.19 -4.40 10.68
CA ASP A 47 21.43 -3.99 12.07
C ASP A 47 22.35 -2.76 12.14
N GLN A 48 23.48 -2.78 11.41
CA GLN A 48 24.41 -1.66 11.33
C GLN A 48 23.79 -0.41 10.71
N PHE A 49 22.99 -0.59 9.67
CA PHE A 49 22.28 0.48 8.99
C PHE A 49 21.28 1.15 9.94
N LEU A 50 20.45 0.37 10.65
CA LEU A 50 19.48 0.90 11.60
C LEU A 50 20.15 1.58 12.80
N GLU A 51 21.25 1.02 13.33
CA GLU A 51 22.03 1.68 14.38
C GLU A 51 22.57 3.03 13.89
N HIS A 52 23.08 3.08 12.66
CA HIS A 52 23.61 4.31 12.09
C HIS A 52 22.50 5.36 11.88
N VAL A 53 21.38 4.96 11.28
CA VAL A 53 20.24 5.85 10.99
C VAL A 53 19.62 6.37 12.27
N SER A 54 19.34 5.50 13.24
CA SER A 54 18.78 5.90 14.54
C SER A 54 19.68 6.88 15.27
N ARG A 55 21.00 6.62 15.33
CA ARG A 55 21.97 7.54 15.92
C ARG A 55 22.06 8.87 15.17
N SER A 56 22.01 8.84 13.84
CA SER A 56 22.09 10.05 13.01
C SER A 56 20.87 10.95 13.18
N ILE A 57 19.67 10.36 13.18
CA ILE A 57 18.42 11.09 13.35
C ILE A 57 18.26 11.55 14.80
N VAL A 58 18.28 10.62 15.77
CA VAL A 58 17.85 10.88 17.15
C VAL A 58 18.93 11.59 17.95
N LYS A 59 20.18 11.09 17.92
CA LYS A 59 21.26 11.64 18.74
C LYS A 59 21.89 12.87 18.11
N LYS A 60 22.14 12.84 16.79
CA LYS A 60 22.85 13.92 16.09
C LYS A 60 21.91 14.96 15.48
N GLY A 61 20.61 14.67 15.34
CA GLY A 61 19.66 15.57 14.70
C GLY A 61 19.95 15.82 13.22
N HIS A 62 20.66 14.91 12.56
CA HIS A 62 20.97 15.04 11.14
C HIS A 62 19.71 14.92 10.30
N LYS A 63 19.57 15.81 9.33
CA LYS A 63 18.45 15.87 8.40
C LYS A 63 19.00 15.95 7.00
N SER A 64 18.66 14.97 6.16
CA SER A 64 19.11 14.97 4.78
C SER A 64 18.13 14.18 3.91
N LEU A 65 18.10 14.56 2.63
CA LEU A 65 17.36 13.83 1.62
C LEU A 65 17.90 12.40 1.43
N ASP A 66 19.20 12.20 1.65
CA ASP A 66 19.85 10.88 1.67
C ASP A 66 19.23 9.94 2.72
N ILE A 67 19.00 10.42 3.96
CA ILE A 67 18.31 9.63 4.99
C ILE A 67 16.88 9.29 4.55
N LEU A 68 16.16 10.26 3.99
CA LEU A 68 14.78 10.05 3.53
C LEU A 68 14.70 8.99 2.43
N TRP A 69 15.56 9.08 1.41
CA TRP A 69 15.62 8.10 0.34
C TRP A 69 15.99 6.70 0.85
N ALA A 70 16.96 6.61 1.77
CA ALA A 70 17.34 5.34 2.36
C ALA A 70 16.18 4.69 3.13
N LEU A 71 15.42 5.48 3.91
CA LEU A 71 14.21 5.01 4.60
C LEU A 71 13.12 4.57 3.62
N LEU A 72 12.88 5.32 2.53
CA LEU A 72 11.92 4.94 1.49
C LEU A 72 12.29 3.63 0.80
N VAL A 73 13.58 3.38 0.55
CA VAL A 73 14.07 2.08 0.05
C VAL A 73 13.77 0.96 1.07
N CYS A 74 14.03 1.20 2.35
CA CYS A 74 13.70 0.22 3.40
C CYS A 74 12.21 -0.11 3.48
N VAL A 75 11.33 0.90 3.38
CA VAL A 75 9.87 0.69 3.33
C VAL A 75 9.48 -0.12 2.10
N SER A 76 10.10 0.17 0.95
CA SER A 76 9.79 -0.48 -0.33
C SER A 76 10.15 -1.97 -0.34
N TRP A 77 11.23 -2.37 0.32
CA TRP A 77 11.66 -3.79 0.39
C TRP A 77 11.62 -4.34 1.81
N TYR A 78 10.68 -3.84 2.61
CA TYR A 78 10.52 -4.18 4.02
C TYR A 78 10.51 -5.70 4.28
N HIS A 79 9.76 -6.47 3.47
CA HIS A 79 9.67 -7.93 3.58
C HIS A 79 11.00 -8.67 3.45
N SER A 80 12.00 -8.06 2.80
CA SER A 80 13.33 -8.63 2.65
C SER A 80 14.26 -8.28 3.80
N LEU A 81 13.88 -7.32 4.65
CA LEU A 81 14.70 -6.73 5.69
C LEU A 81 14.22 -7.08 7.10
N PHE A 82 12.92 -7.25 7.29
CA PHE A 82 12.29 -7.31 8.60
C PHE A 82 11.22 -8.41 8.69
N GLU A 83 11.19 -9.08 9.84
CA GLU A 83 10.24 -10.14 10.15
C GLU A 83 8.94 -9.61 10.77
N SER A 84 9.01 -8.56 11.61
CA SER A 84 7.90 -8.04 12.44
C SER A 84 7.23 -6.79 11.88
N ASP A 85 5.93 -6.85 11.60
CA ASP A 85 5.13 -5.77 11.00
C ASP A 85 5.19 -4.44 11.77
N GLU A 86 5.45 -4.47 13.08
CA GLU A 86 5.67 -3.27 13.90
C GLU A 86 6.83 -2.39 13.37
N GLN A 87 7.87 -3.02 12.81
CA GLN A 87 9.02 -2.30 12.26
C GLN A 87 8.65 -1.47 11.03
N LEU A 88 7.69 -1.91 10.22
CA LEU A 88 7.25 -1.14 9.05
C LEU A 88 6.72 0.23 9.47
N ASN A 89 5.82 0.25 10.46
CA ASN A 89 5.23 1.49 10.97
C ASN A 89 6.31 2.42 11.55
N ILE A 90 7.27 1.87 12.29
CA ILE A 90 8.39 2.66 12.84
C ILE A 90 9.21 3.32 11.72
N ILE A 91 9.65 2.55 10.72
CA ILE A 91 10.46 3.08 9.61
C ILE A 91 9.67 4.10 8.77
N LEU A 92 8.38 3.85 8.55
CA LEU A 92 7.51 4.78 7.82
C LEU A 92 7.32 6.10 8.59
N HIS A 93 7.13 6.04 9.92
CA HIS A 93 7.06 7.24 10.75
C HIS A 93 8.39 7.99 10.82
N LEU A 94 9.54 7.30 10.80
CA LEU A 94 10.84 7.95 10.67
C LEU A 94 10.99 8.67 9.32
N ALA A 95 10.50 8.07 8.23
CA ALA A 95 10.49 8.70 6.91
C ALA A 95 9.63 9.98 6.92
N LEU A 96 8.45 9.92 7.55
CA LEU A 96 7.58 11.09 7.74
C LEU A 96 8.22 12.17 8.62
N ALA A 97 8.86 11.79 9.71
CA ALA A 97 9.59 12.72 10.57
C ALA A 97 10.71 13.41 9.78
N MET A 98 11.45 12.67 8.95
CA MET A 98 12.49 13.22 8.09
C MET A 98 11.91 14.18 7.03
N LEU A 99 10.85 13.77 6.32
CA LEU A 99 10.11 14.59 5.35
C LEU A 99 9.65 15.91 5.96
N ASN A 100 9.09 15.86 7.18
CA ASN A 100 8.62 17.03 7.91
C ASN A 100 9.77 17.92 8.36
N SER A 101 10.86 17.33 8.83
CA SER A 101 12.05 18.06 9.27
C SER A 101 12.75 18.81 8.13
N LEU A 102 12.63 18.31 6.90
CA LEU A 102 13.10 18.93 5.65
C LEU A 102 12.07 19.92 5.07
N GLY A 103 10.87 20.04 5.65
CA GLY A 103 9.82 20.94 5.18
C GLY A 103 9.20 20.54 3.83
N LEU A 104 9.37 19.28 3.40
CA LEU A 104 9.00 18.82 2.06
C LEU A 104 7.49 18.73 1.81
N HIS A 105 6.66 18.79 2.85
CA HIS A 105 5.20 18.67 2.76
C HIS A 105 4.46 19.97 2.42
N GLN A 106 5.14 21.12 2.39
CA GLN A 106 4.49 22.44 2.24
C GLN A 106 5.25 23.35 1.28
N LYS A 107 4.55 24.16 0.48
CA LYS A 107 5.20 25.17 -0.39
C LYS A 107 6.20 26.02 0.42
N LEU A 108 7.31 26.38 -0.21
CA LEU A 108 8.28 27.31 0.38
C LEU A 108 7.61 28.69 0.48
N ASN A 109 7.18 29.07 1.68
CA ASN A 109 6.62 30.40 1.93
C ASN A 109 7.77 31.40 2.09
N LEU A 110 8.00 32.21 1.06
CA LEU A 110 9.00 33.28 1.03
C LEU A 110 8.77 34.40 2.08
N THR A 111 7.65 34.39 2.80
CA THR A 111 7.20 35.48 3.67
C THR A 111 7.36 35.20 5.17
N SER A 112 7.80 34.00 5.58
CA SER A 112 7.96 33.69 7.01
C SER A 112 9.39 34.00 7.44
N GLY A 113 9.59 35.13 8.12
CA GLY A 113 10.87 35.66 8.60
C GLY A 113 11.59 34.83 9.68
N LYS A 114 11.51 33.49 9.61
CA LYS A 114 12.39 32.60 10.37
C LYS A 114 13.70 32.44 9.57
N PRO A 115 14.87 32.44 10.22
CA PRO A 115 16.12 32.17 9.54
C PRO A 115 16.06 30.75 8.98
N GLN A 116 15.85 30.65 7.68
CA GLN A 116 15.92 29.39 6.95
C GLN A 116 17.36 28.91 7.02
N GLN A 117 17.56 27.68 7.48
CA GLN A 117 18.84 27.00 7.29
C GLN A 117 19.13 26.99 5.79
N SER A 118 20.25 27.61 5.44
CA SER A 118 20.74 27.82 4.09
C SER A 118 20.76 26.50 3.31
N CYS A 119 19.79 26.30 2.43
CA CYS A 119 19.89 25.35 1.34
C CYS A 119 20.62 26.07 0.19
N GLU A 120 21.75 25.50 -0.25
CA GLU A 120 22.62 26.08 -1.30
C GLU A 120 22.00 26.07 -2.71
N HIS A 121 20.78 25.55 -2.86
CA HIS A 121 20.02 25.54 -4.10
C HIS A 121 18.88 26.55 -3.93
N GLY A 122 18.71 27.45 -4.90
CA GLY A 122 17.76 28.57 -4.84
C GLY A 122 16.35 28.17 -4.41
N ASN A 123 15.53 29.16 -4.06
CA ASN A 123 14.18 29.06 -3.45
C ASN A 123 13.13 28.14 -4.13
N VAL A 124 13.50 27.30 -5.11
CA VAL A 124 12.65 26.36 -5.84
C VAL A 124 12.96 24.94 -5.40
N ARG A 125 11.91 24.19 -5.06
CA ARG A 125 11.99 22.76 -4.72
C ARG A 125 12.50 21.94 -5.91
N THR A 126 13.49 21.08 -5.68
CA THR A 126 14.01 20.17 -6.71
C THR A 126 13.00 19.08 -7.06
N THR A 127 13.10 18.53 -8.26
CA THR A 127 12.30 17.36 -8.68
C THR A 127 12.56 16.14 -7.80
N ALA A 128 13.80 15.95 -7.34
CA ALA A 128 14.20 14.85 -6.48
C ALA A 128 13.50 14.92 -5.10
N GLU A 129 13.36 16.11 -4.53
CA GLU A 129 12.56 16.35 -3.31
C GLU A 129 11.06 16.13 -3.54
N ARG A 130 10.53 16.55 -4.70
CA ARG A 130 9.11 16.31 -5.06
C ARG A 130 8.82 14.82 -5.22
N ARG A 131 9.71 14.04 -5.84
CA ARG A 131 9.61 12.58 -5.93
C ARG A 131 9.62 11.93 -4.55
N ALA A 132 10.53 12.34 -3.66
CA ALA A 132 10.58 11.82 -2.30
C ALA A 132 9.30 12.12 -1.51
N TYR A 133 8.77 13.35 -1.65
CA TYR A 133 7.49 13.74 -1.06
C TYR A 133 6.32 12.90 -1.59
N LEU A 134 6.17 12.77 -2.91
CA LEU A 134 5.10 11.97 -3.50
C LEU A 134 5.23 10.48 -3.15
N GLY A 135 6.46 9.98 -3.01
CA GLY A 135 6.74 8.65 -2.49
C GLY A 135 6.19 8.43 -1.08
N CYS A 136 6.48 9.36 -0.17
CA CYS A 136 5.94 9.33 1.20
C CYS A 136 4.41 9.44 1.18
N PHE A 137 3.86 10.35 0.39
CA PHE A 137 2.41 10.49 0.24
C PHE A 137 1.78 9.15 -0.19
N TYR A 138 2.30 8.55 -1.26
CA TYR A 138 1.82 7.27 -1.76
C TYR A 138 1.91 6.16 -0.69
N THR A 139 3.07 5.95 -0.08
CA THR A 139 3.26 4.86 0.90
C THR A 139 2.38 5.04 2.13
N THR A 140 2.19 6.27 2.60
CA THR A 140 1.27 6.52 3.73
C THR A 140 -0.19 6.27 3.38
N CYS A 141 -0.64 6.62 2.16
CA CYS A 141 -1.98 6.28 1.70
C CYS A 141 -2.20 4.76 1.62
N VAL A 142 -1.22 4.01 1.09
CA VAL A 142 -1.31 2.55 1.05
C VAL A 142 -1.38 1.97 2.46
N ALA A 143 -0.51 2.42 3.38
CA ALA A 143 -0.53 1.97 4.77
C ALA A 143 -1.88 2.28 5.46
N ALA A 144 -2.43 3.48 5.27
CA ALA A 144 -3.74 3.85 5.83
C ALA A 144 -4.88 2.96 5.31
N THR A 145 -4.88 2.66 4.00
CA THR A 145 -5.93 1.81 3.39
C THR A 145 -5.80 0.33 3.74
N CYS A 146 -4.57 -0.20 3.79
CA CYS A 146 -4.32 -1.63 3.96
C CYS A 146 -4.17 -2.06 5.42
N LEU A 147 -3.48 -1.26 6.25
CA LEU A 147 -3.13 -1.59 7.63
C LEU A 147 -4.04 -0.91 8.66
N LYS A 148 -4.69 0.21 8.30
CA LYS A 148 -5.59 1.01 9.17
C LYS A 148 -4.95 1.62 10.43
N ASP A 149 -3.64 1.53 10.62
CA ASP A 149 -2.94 2.01 11.84
C ASP A 149 -2.26 3.37 11.69
N MET A 150 -2.55 4.12 10.62
CA MET A 150 -1.84 5.37 10.37
C MET A 150 -2.68 6.39 9.59
N ASP A 151 -2.59 7.65 10.03
CA ASP A 151 -3.13 8.79 9.29
C ASP A 151 -2.28 9.09 8.05
N PRO A 152 -2.86 9.07 6.84
CA PRO A 152 -2.11 9.36 5.63
C PRO A 152 -1.79 10.84 5.51
N LEU A 153 -0.74 11.18 4.76
CA LEU A 153 -0.50 12.56 4.35
C LEU A 153 -1.72 13.09 3.58
N ARG A 154 -2.14 14.32 3.90
CA ARG A 154 -3.27 14.95 3.21
C ARG A 154 -2.89 15.29 1.78
N TYR A 155 -3.80 15.02 0.86
CA TYR A 155 -3.69 15.52 -0.51
C TYR A 155 -4.03 17.02 -0.52
N THR A 156 -3.10 17.83 -0.99
CA THR A 156 -3.19 19.30 -0.96
C THR A 156 -2.95 19.90 -2.33
N SER A 157 -3.17 21.22 -2.48
CA SER A 157 -2.77 21.95 -3.68
C SER A 157 -1.26 21.88 -3.94
N TYR A 158 -0.44 21.67 -2.91
CA TYR A 158 0.98 21.42 -3.07
C TYR A 158 1.26 20.02 -3.61
N THR A 159 0.47 19.01 -3.22
CA THR A 159 0.58 17.67 -3.79
C THR A 159 0.32 17.68 -5.29
N GLU A 160 -0.73 18.37 -5.74
CA GLU A 160 -1.01 18.48 -7.16
C GLU A 160 0.02 19.32 -7.91
N GLU A 161 0.58 20.36 -7.28
CA GLU A 161 1.72 21.09 -7.87
C GLU A 161 2.93 20.17 -8.07
N CYS A 162 3.26 19.30 -7.10
CA CYS A 162 4.33 18.31 -7.27
C CYS A 162 4.05 17.36 -8.43
N CYS A 163 2.82 16.89 -8.56
CA CYS A 163 2.40 16.05 -9.69
C CYS A 163 2.61 16.78 -11.03
N HIS A 164 2.12 18.02 -11.13
CA HIS A 164 2.22 18.84 -12.33
C HIS A 164 3.67 19.09 -12.75
N VAL A 165 4.54 19.48 -11.81
CA VAL A 165 5.96 19.74 -12.12
C VAL A 165 6.66 18.48 -12.65
N LEU A 166 6.39 17.31 -12.07
CA LEU A 166 6.97 16.06 -12.57
C LEU A 166 6.37 15.63 -13.92
N GLU A 167 5.09 15.92 -14.15
CA GLU A 167 4.40 15.67 -15.43
C GLU A 167 4.89 16.59 -16.57
N GLU A 168 5.27 17.82 -16.26
CA GLU A 168 5.85 18.76 -17.24
C GLU A 168 7.31 18.45 -17.55
N LEU A 169 8.13 18.25 -16.50
CA LEU A 169 9.57 18.11 -16.68
C LEU A 169 9.97 16.70 -17.15
N GLN A 170 9.30 15.66 -16.64
CA GLN A 170 9.56 14.24 -16.94
C GLN A 170 11.05 13.90 -17.06
N GLU A 171 11.86 14.34 -16.10
CA GLU A 171 13.32 14.13 -16.17
C GLU A 171 13.67 12.64 -16.13
N HIS A 172 12.78 11.81 -15.56
CA HIS A 172 12.94 10.37 -15.51
C HIS A 172 11.73 9.63 -16.09
N PRO A 173 11.94 8.46 -16.75
CA PRO A 173 10.84 7.65 -17.30
C PRO A 173 9.79 7.21 -16.27
N THR A 174 10.16 7.19 -14.99
CA THR A 174 9.31 6.80 -13.86
C THR A 174 8.48 7.94 -13.28
N ASP A 175 8.67 9.18 -13.73
CA ASP A 175 7.99 10.36 -13.17
C ASP A 175 6.47 10.26 -13.40
N MET A 176 6.06 9.93 -14.63
CA MET A 176 4.64 9.73 -14.96
C MET A 176 4.01 8.58 -14.17
N TYR A 177 4.77 7.52 -13.88
CA TYR A 177 4.32 6.41 -13.05
C TYR A 177 4.04 6.89 -11.61
N LEU A 178 4.96 7.63 -10.99
CA LEU A 178 4.76 8.20 -9.65
C LEU A 178 3.60 9.18 -9.59
N VAL A 179 3.42 10.02 -10.60
CA VAL A 179 2.28 10.95 -10.71
C VAL A 179 0.95 10.17 -10.70
N ARG A 180 0.87 9.08 -11.47
CA ARG A 180 -0.34 8.23 -11.50
C ARG A 180 -0.59 7.52 -10.17
N LEU A 181 0.46 6.97 -9.52
CA LEU A 181 0.34 6.38 -8.18
C LEU A 181 -0.22 7.39 -7.16
N ALA A 182 0.31 8.63 -7.18
CA ALA A 182 -0.13 9.69 -6.28
C ALA A 182 -1.59 10.12 -6.55
N ARG A 183 -1.98 10.32 -7.80
CA ARG A 183 -3.36 10.68 -8.16
C ARG A 183 -4.35 9.57 -7.81
N LEU A 184 -4.01 8.30 -8.03
CA LEU A 184 -4.81 7.17 -7.56
C LEU A 184 -4.93 7.17 -6.03
N SER A 185 -3.83 7.36 -5.30
CA SER A 185 -3.85 7.42 -3.82
C SER A 185 -4.69 8.56 -3.24
N CYS A 186 -4.92 9.65 -3.98
CA CYS A 186 -5.86 10.69 -3.59
C CYS A 186 -7.29 10.15 -3.42
N MET A 187 -7.69 9.16 -4.22
CA MET A 187 -9.02 8.56 -4.13
C MET A 187 -9.27 7.89 -2.78
N ALA A 188 -8.25 7.31 -2.15
CA ALA A 188 -8.37 6.77 -0.79
C ALA A 188 -8.85 7.83 0.22
N HIS A 189 -8.27 9.04 0.16
CA HIS A 189 -8.67 10.13 1.05
C HIS A 189 -10.12 10.57 0.80
N ARG A 190 -10.54 10.61 -0.47
CA ARG A 190 -11.90 10.98 -0.86
C ARG A 190 -12.94 9.93 -0.45
N ILE A 191 -12.58 8.64 -0.51
CA ILE A 191 -13.39 7.54 0.00
C ILE A 191 -13.60 7.71 1.50
N VAL A 192 -12.52 7.85 2.29
CA VAL A 192 -12.61 8.03 3.75
C VAL A 192 -13.43 9.28 4.13
N GLN A 193 -13.26 10.38 3.41
CA GLN A 193 -13.99 11.62 3.67
C GLN A 193 -15.51 11.47 3.44
N LYS A 194 -15.90 10.75 2.38
CA LYS A 194 -17.32 10.60 2.02
C LYS A 194 -18.00 9.38 2.67
N LEU A 195 -17.21 8.37 3.04
CA LEU A 195 -17.62 7.11 3.68
C LEU A 195 -16.74 6.88 4.92
N PRO A 196 -16.93 7.67 5.99
CA PRO A 196 -16.13 7.55 7.20
C PRO A 196 -16.32 6.17 7.84
N PHE A 197 -15.21 5.48 8.07
CA PHE A 197 -15.18 4.15 8.69
C PHE A 197 -15.19 4.20 10.23
N ASP A 198 -14.89 5.35 10.83
CA ASP A 198 -14.54 5.44 12.25
C ASP A 198 -15.50 6.32 13.07
N ALA A 199 -16.08 5.76 14.12
CA ALA A 199 -17.05 6.43 14.99
C ALA A 199 -16.41 7.44 15.97
N TYR A 200 -15.08 7.39 16.16
CA TYR A 200 -14.36 8.24 17.12
C TYR A 200 -14.05 9.65 16.63
N ASN A 201 -14.02 9.87 15.32
CA ASN A 201 -13.89 11.20 14.70
C ASN A 201 -14.87 11.31 13.52
N PRO A 202 -16.18 11.44 13.78
CA PRO A 202 -17.12 11.65 12.70
C PRO A 202 -16.72 12.94 11.96
N PRO A 203 -16.62 12.93 10.62
CA PRO A 203 -16.46 14.16 9.88
C PRO A 203 -17.62 15.09 10.26
N GLN A 204 -17.31 16.36 10.55
CA GLN A 204 -18.33 17.39 10.86
C GLN A 204 -19.34 17.60 9.72
N ILE A 205 -19.08 16.99 8.56
CA ILE A 205 -19.92 17.00 7.37
C ILE A 205 -20.54 15.61 7.26
N ALA A 206 -21.82 15.50 7.58
CA ALA A 206 -22.60 14.29 7.31
C ALA A 206 -22.47 13.91 5.82
N PRO A 207 -22.44 12.61 5.46
CA PRO A 207 -22.46 12.20 4.06
C PRO A 207 -23.66 12.84 3.37
N SER A 208 -23.39 13.69 2.38
CA SER A 208 -24.43 14.38 1.63
C SER A 208 -25.05 13.40 0.61
N GLY A 209 -26.05 12.63 1.05
CA GLY A 209 -26.85 11.75 0.19
C GLY A 209 -26.71 10.26 0.48
N PRO A 210 -27.52 9.41 -0.19
CA PRO A 210 -27.49 7.95 -0.03
C PRO A 210 -26.11 7.36 -0.36
N VAL A 211 -25.68 6.35 0.41
CA VAL A 211 -24.40 5.63 0.23
C VAL A 211 -24.22 5.18 -1.23
N GLU A 212 -25.27 4.68 -1.86
CA GLU A 212 -25.28 4.26 -3.27
C GLU A 212 -24.85 5.38 -4.23
N THR A 213 -25.36 6.59 -4.04
CA THR A 213 -25.04 7.73 -4.92
C THR A 213 -23.59 8.13 -4.74
N CYS A 214 -23.10 8.08 -3.49
CA CYS A 214 -21.70 8.31 -3.18
C CYS A 214 -20.78 7.28 -3.85
N VAL A 215 -21.10 5.99 -3.73
CA VAL A 215 -20.35 4.89 -4.35
C VAL A 215 -20.30 5.06 -5.87
N LYS A 216 -21.46 5.23 -6.53
CA LYS A 216 -21.53 5.40 -8.00
C LYS A 216 -20.70 6.59 -8.50
N HIS A 217 -20.72 7.69 -7.76
CA HIS A 217 -19.94 8.87 -8.11
C HIS A 217 -18.43 8.63 -7.93
N LEU A 218 -18.01 8.00 -6.83
CA LEU A 218 -16.60 7.63 -6.62
C LEU A 218 -16.11 6.59 -7.62
N GLU A 219 -16.96 5.63 -8.03
CA GLU A 219 -16.67 4.67 -9.09
C GLU A 219 -16.47 5.36 -10.44
N ALA A 220 -17.33 6.31 -10.80
CA ALA A 220 -17.20 7.07 -12.04
C ALA A 220 -15.86 7.83 -12.10
N GLU A 221 -15.46 8.45 -10.99
CA GLU A 221 -14.18 9.14 -10.88
C GLU A 221 -12.99 8.19 -10.96
N LEU A 222 -13.06 7.03 -10.27
CA LEU A 222 -12.04 5.98 -10.38
C LEU A 222 -11.92 5.47 -11.82
N MET A 223 -13.04 5.25 -12.52
CA MET A 223 -13.05 4.77 -13.90
C MET A 223 -12.28 5.69 -14.86
N HIS A 224 -12.32 7.01 -14.64
CA HIS A 224 -11.53 7.97 -15.42
C HIS A 224 -10.02 7.85 -15.17
N MET A 225 -9.62 7.26 -14.04
CA MET A 225 -8.22 7.02 -13.67
C MET A 225 -7.76 5.59 -13.99
N LYS A 226 -8.62 4.77 -14.60
CA LYS A 226 -8.28 3.37 -14.93
C LYS A 226 -7.04 3.34 -15.84
N PRO A 227 -5.98 2.61 -15.46
CA PRO A 227 -4.78 2.51 -16.28
C PRO A 227 -5.10 1.89 -17.65
N SER A 228 -4.55 2.47 -18.71
CA SER A 228 -4.64 1.89 -20.05
C SER A 228 -3.75 0.66 -20.15
N SER A 229 -4.29 -0.44 -20.66
CA SER A 229 -3.58 -1.71 -20.84
C SER A 229 -2.61 -1.72 -22.05
N ALA A 230 -2.31 -0.57 -22.64
CA ALA A 230 -1.75 -0.50 -24.00
C ALA A 230 -0.27 -0.90 -24.13
N GLN A 231 0.51 -0.94 -23.05
CA GLN A 231 1.98 -1.04 -23.15
C GLN A 231 2.60 -2.23 -22.41
N ASP A 232 1.81 -3.10 -21.77
CA ASP A 232 2.25 -4.30 -21.03
C ASP A 232 3.49 -4.10 -20.14
N ARG A 233 3.64 -2.90 -19.53
CA ARG A 233 4.73 -2.64 -18.59
C ARG A 233 4.33 -3.09 -17.19
N ILE A 234 5.31 -3.53 -16.41
CA ILE A 234 5.10 -3.88 -15.00
C ILE A 234 4.48 -2.72 -14.19
N GLN A 235 4.80 -1.47 -14.52
CA GLN A 235 4.18 -0.30 -13.91
C GLN A 235 2.68 -0.22 -14.20
N ASP A 236 2.24 -0.55 -15.41
CA ASP A 236 0.83 -0.51 -15.79
C ASP A 236 0.04 -1.58 -15.01
N SER A 237 0.64 -2.76 -14.82
CA SER A 237 0.06 -3.80 -13.97
C SER A 237 -0.01 -3.39 -12.50
N ILE A 238 1.04 -2.76 -11.95
CA ILE A 238 1.01 -2.26 -10.55
C ILE A 238 -0.05 -1.16 -10.40
N LEU A 239 -0.17 -0.25 -11.36
CA LEU A 239 -1.23 0.76 -11.37
C LEU A 239 -2.62 0.11 -11.42
N ALA A 240 -2.79 -0.96 -12.20
CA ALA A 240 -4.05 -1.69 -12.28
C ALA A 240 -4.39 -2.39 -10.95
N LEU A 241 -3.40 -2.97 -10.28
CA LEU A 241 -3.56 -3.55 -8.95
C LEU A 241 -3.97 -2.48 -7.93
N GLN A 242 -3.32 -1.32 -7.91
CA GLN A 242 -3.70 -0.21 -7.04
C GLN A 242 -5.13 0.26 -7.33
N TYR A 243 -5.51 0.38 -8.61
CA TYR A 243 -6.87 0.73 -9.02
C TYR A 243 -7.92 -0.23 -8.45
N TYR A 244 -7.72 -1.55 -8.62
CA TYR A 244 -8.66 -2.53 -8.08
C TYR A 244 -8.61 -2.59 -6.55
N SER A 245 -7.45 -2.41 -5.93
CA SER A 245 -7.31 -2.31 -4.47
C SER A 245 -8.16 -1.15 -3.90
N LEU A 246 -8.15 0.01 -4.56
CA LEU A 246 -8.99 1.15 -4.21
C LEU A 246 -10.49 0.87 -4.40
N LYS A 247 -10.87 0.11 -5.44
CA LYS A 247 -12.26 -0.35 -5.59
C LYS A 247 -12.68 -1.25 -4.42
N LEU A 248 -11.85 -2.22 -4.05
CA LEU A 248 -12.12 -3.10 -2.91
C LEU A 248 -12.25 -2.29 -1.61
N PHE A 249 -11.38 -1.29 -1.42
CA PHE A 249 -11.47 -0.37 -0.30
C PHE A 249 -12.79 0.43 -0.31
N LEU A 250 -13.19 1.00 -1.45
CA LEU A 250 -14.47 1.70 -1.62
C LEU A 250 -15.67 0.84 -1.21
N TYR A 251 -15.79 -0.37 -1.77
CA TYR A 251 -16.93 -1.24 -1.49
C TYR A 251 -16.95 -1.70 -0.03
N LYS A 252 -15.78 -2.00 0.53
CA LYS A 252 -15.65 -2.35 1.94
C LYS A 252 -16.09 -1.19 2.84
N SER A 253 -15.66 0.04 2.57
CA SER A 253 -16.11 1.23 3.31
C SER A 253 -17.62 1.44 3.21
N ALA A 254 -18.22 1.23 2.03
CA ALA A 254 -19.66 1.36 1.84
C ALA A 254 -20.46 0.32 2.64
N LEU A 255 -20.01 -0.94 2.63
CA LEU A 255 -20.68 -2.04 3.34
C LEU A 255 -20.47 -1.96 4.86
N GLU A 256 -19.31 -1.46 5.33
CA GLU A 256 -19.03 -1.25 6.76
C GLU A 256 -19.89 -0.08 7.31
N ASP A 257 -20.10 1.00 6.55
CA ASP A 257 -20.94 2.15 6.95
C ASP A 257 -22.43 1.78 7.15
N ASP A 258 -23.03 1.01 6.23
CA ASP A 258 -24.45 0.64 6.32
C ASP A 258 -24.72 -0.35 7.49
N SER A 259 -23.79 -1.28 7.72
CA SER A 259 -23.87 -2.22 8.85
C SER A 259 -23.88 -1.53 10.22
N SER A 260 -23.23 -0.37 10.33
CA SER A 260 -23.20 0.44 11.56
C SER A 260 -24.47 1.27 11.78
N LYS A 261 -25.21 1.58 10.70
CA LYS A 261 -26.38 2.48 10.72
C LYS A 261 -27.70 1.73 10.80
N ASN A 262 -27.80 0.51 10.26
CA ASN A 262 -29.05 -0.23 10.20
C ASN A 262 -28.92 -1.66 10.75
N ASN A 263 -29.57 -1.91 11.88
CA ASN A 263 -29.71 -3.24 12.47
C ASN A 263 -30.78 -4.10 11.75
N ARG A 264 -31.02 -3.91 10.44
CA ARG A 264 -32.11 -4.57 9.69
C ARG A 264 -31.77 -4.84 8.22
N SER A 265 -32.05 -6.08 7.80
CA SER A 265 -32.23 -6.64 6.44
C SER A 265 -31.44 -5.99 5.29
N SER A 266 -30.49 -6.75 4.73
CA SER A 266 -29.75 -6.40 3.51
C SER A 266 -30.66 -5.83 2.43
N THR A 267 -30.36 -4.62 1.98
CA THR A 267 -31.11 -3.94 0.92
C THR A 267 -30.67 -4.43 -0.45
N ARG A 268 -31.48 -4.19 -1.49
CA ARG A 268 -31.10 -4.48 -2.89
C ARG A 268 -29.79 -3.80 -3.30
N VAL A 269 -29.52 -2.63 -2.72
CA VAL A 269 -28.32 -1.83 -2.96
C VAL A 269 -27.07 -2.52 -2.40
N ASP A 270 -27.17 -3.14 -1.22
CA ASP A 270 -26.07 -3.90 -0.63
C ASP A 270 -25.67 -5.08 -1.51
N TYR A 271 -26.65 -5.71 -2.18
CA TYR A 271 -26.38 -6.81 -3.11
C TYR A 271 -25.65 -6.35 -4.37
N ASP A 272 -26.04 -5.23 -4.97
CA ASP A 272 -25.37 -4.69 -6.16
C ASP A 272 -23.92 -4.28 -5.85
N ILE A 273 -23.69 -3.65 -4.69
CA ILE A 273 -22.36 -3.28 -4.19
C ILE A 273 -21.52 -4.54 -3.93
N LEU A 274 -22.10 -5.55 -3.28
CA LEU A 274 -21.42 -6.81 -2.98
C LEU A 274 -21.04 -7.59 -4.24
N GLN A 275 -21.92 -7.65 -5.24
CA GLN A 275 -21.60 -8.33 -6.50
C GLN A 275 -20.49 -7.60 -7.27
N SER A 276 -20.51 -6.27 -7.23
CA SER A 276 -19.47 -5.42 -7.81
C SER A 276 -18.13 -5.58 -7.09
N SER A 277 -18.15 -5.80 -5.77
CA SER A 277 -16.95 -6.04 -4.96
C SER A 277 -16.32 -7.40 -5.26
N LEU A 278 -17.13 -8.46 -5.36
CA LEU A 278 -16.68 -9.80 -5.74
C LEU A 278 -16.09 -9.83 -7.17
N THR A 279 -16.73 -9.14 -8.10
CA THR A 279 -16.21 -8.99 -9.48
C THR A 279 -14.86 -8.27 -9.48
N SER A 280 -14.76 -7.16 -8.73
CA SER A 280 -13.51 -6.41 -8.63
C SER A 280 -12.39 -7.18 -7.93
N ALA A 281 -12.74 -8.07 -6.99
CA ALA A 281 -11.79 -8.96 -6.34
C ALA A 281 -11.23 -9.95 -7.36
N LYS A 282 -12.09 -10.57 -8.17
CA LYS A 282 -11.68 -11.45 -9.27
C LYS A 282 -10.73 -10.74 -10.23
N ASP A 283 -11.06 -9.51 -10.64
CA ASP A 283 -10.23 -8.72 -11.55
C ASP A 283 -8.86 -8.39 -10.94
N PHE A 284 -8.81 -8.05 -9.64
CA PHE A 284 -7.56 -7.84 -8.92
C PHE A 284 -6.67 -9.10 -8.95
N PHE A 285 -7.21 -10.25 -8.53
CA PHE A 285 -6.44 -11.49 -8.46
C PHE A 285 -5.99 -11.96 -9.85
N SER A 286 -6.85 -11.82 -10.86
CA SER A 286 -6.50 -12.15 -12.25
C SER A 286 -5.38 -11.26 -12.78
N THR A 287 -5.42 -9.96 -12.47
CA THR A 287 -4.37 -8.99 -12.83
C THR A 287 -3.04 -9.32 -12.14
N PHE A 288 -3.07 -9.75 -10.88
CA PHE A 288 -1.86 -10.15 -10.17
C PHE A 288 -1.27 -11.44 -10.76
N SER A 289 -2.11 -12.44 -11.04
CA SER A 289 -1.66 -13.70 -11.62
C SER A 289 -1.09 -13.56 -13.03
N SER A 290 -1.50 -12.53 -13.79
CA SER A 290 -0.93 -12.25 -15.11
C SER A 290 0.45 -11.61 -15.09
N LEU A 291 0.96 -11.18 -13.92
CA LEU A 291 2.32 -10.65 -13.81
C LEU A 291 3.36 -11.68 -14.26
N ALA A 292 4.47 -11.28 -14.86
CA ALA A 292 5.53 -12.25 -15.15
C ALA A 292 6.17 -12.73 -13.81
N PRO A 293 6.37 -14.05 -13.59
CA PRO A 293 6.88 -14.57 -12.32
C PRO A 293 8.25 -14.00 -11.93
N GLN A 294 9.09 -13.66 -12.91
CA GLN A 294 10.40 -13.04 -12.70
C GLN A 294 10.35 -11.73 -11.91
N TYR A 295 9.21 -11.04 -11.88
CA TYR A 295 9.09 -9.76 -11.16
C TYR A 295 8.72 -9.95 -9.69
N PHE A 296 8.20 -11.12 -9.30
CA PHE A 296 7.56 -11.35 -8.01
C PHE A 296 8.46 -10.99 -6.81
N LEU A 297 9.73 -11.41 -6.86
CA LEU A 297 10.71 -11.14 -5.79
C LEU A 297 11.12 -9.66 -5.72
N TYR A 298 11.05 -8.94 -6.83
CA TYR A 298 11.45 -7.53 -6.92
C TYR A 298 10.30 -6.56 -6.68
N LEU A 299 9.06 -7.06 -6.64
CA LEU A 299 7.90 -6.25 -6.34
C LEU A 299 8.08 -5.56 -4.98
N PRO A 300 7.80 -4.25 -4.91
CA PRO A 300 7.77 -3.55 -3.63
C PRO A 300 6.76 -4.17 -2.68
N TYR A 301 7.02 -4.01 -1.38
CA TYR A 301 6.21 -4.56 -0.32
C TYR A 301 4.75 -4.12 -0.36
N TRP A 302 4.49 -2.88 -0.80
CA TRP A 302 3.10 -2.39 -0.92
C TRP A 302 2.25 -3.21 -1.88
N VAL A 303 2.85 -3.77 -2.96
CA VAL A 303 2.10 -4.63 -3.90
C VAL A 303 1.69 -5.94 -3.22
N HIS A 304 2.59 -6.53 -2.43
CA HIS A 304 2.27 -7.71 -1.61
C HIS A 304 1.23 -7.38 -0.53
N GLN A 305 1.33 -6.20 0.09
CA GLN A 305 0.35 -5.71 1.07
C GLN A 305 -1.04 -5.48 0.47
N GLU A 306 -1.13 -4.89 -0.72
CA GLU A 306 -2.39 -4.76 -1.46
C GLU A 306 -3.01 -6.15 -1.71
N TYR A 307 -2.20 -7.17 -2.01
CA TYR A 307 -2.67 -8.55 -2.16
C TYR A 307 -3.27 -9.09 -0.87
N TYR A 308 -2.57 -8.95 0.25
CA TYR A 308 -3.08 -9.38 1.56
C TYR A 308 -4.37 -8.65 1.93
N HIS A 309 -4.44 -7.34 1.70
CA HIS A 309 -5.64 -6.55 1.90
C HIS A 309 -6.80 -7.02 1.00
N ALA A 310 -6.52 -7.39 -0.25
CA ALA A 310 -7.52 -7.93 -1.17
C ALA A 310 -8.08 -9.28 -0.69
N VAL A 311 -7.24 -10.20 -0.20
CA VAL A 311 -7.69 -11.48 0.37
C VAL A 311 -8.55 -11.25 1.62
N ASN A 312 -8.13 -10.35 2.50
CA ASN A 312 -8.91 -9.99 3.69
C ASN A 312 -10.26 -9.36 3.33
N SER A 313 -10.30 -8.53 2.29
CA SER A 313 -11.53 -7.89 1.81
C SER A 313 -12.46 -8.90 1.17
N LEU A 314 -11.94 -9.81 0.34
CA LEU A 314 -12.69 -10.93 -0.24
C LEU A 314 -13.31 -11.80 0.87
N SER A 315 -12.54 -12.16 1.89
CA SER A 315 -13.05 -12.89 3.06
C SER A 315 -14.28 -12.21 3.66
N LYS A 316 -14.22 -10.89 3.89
CA LYS A 316 -15.36 -10.11 4.42
C LYS A 316 -16.57 -10.10 3.47
N PHE A 317 -16.34 -9.93 2.17
CA PHE A 317 -17.41 -9.94 1.17
C PHE A 317 -18.11 -11.30 1.12
N LEU A 318 -17.36 -12.41 1.15
CA LEU A 318 -17.94 -13.76 1.15
C LEU A 318 -18.76 -14.04 2.40
N LEU A 319 -18.35 -13.54 3.57
CA LEU A 319 -19.14 -13.66 4.81
C LEU A 319 -20.46 -12.87 4.72
N LEU A 320 -20.46 -11.70 4.08
CA LEU A 320 -21.67 -10.94 3.81
C LEU A 320 -22.57 -11.64 2.78
N ALA A 321 -21.98 -12.22 1.73
CA ALA A 321 -22.70 -13.00 0.72
C ALA A 321 -23.41 -14.20 1.33
N TRP A 322 -22.69 -14.92 2.21
CA TRP A 322 -23.23 -16.09 2.92
C TRP A 322 -24.47 -15.72 3.75
N LYS A 323 -24.40 -14.62 4.51
CA LYS A 323 -25.55 -14.09 5.27
C LYS A 323 -26.72 -13.65 4.39
N GLY A 324 -26.47 -13.28 3.13
CA GLY A 324 -27.47 -12.81 2.19
C GLY A 324 -28.26 -13.92 1.47
N GLY A 325 -27.90 -15.19 1.65
CA GLY A 325 -28.65 -16.36 1.15
C GLY A 325 -28.15 -16.96 -0.17
N GLU A 326 -28.73 -18.11 -0.55
CA GLU A 326 -28.23 -18.99 -1.64
C GLU A 326 -28.14 -18.33 -3.02
N HIS A 327 -29.00 -17.35 -3.32
CA HIS A 327 -29.01 -16.67 -4.63
C HIS A 327 -27.72 -15.88 -4.91
N ILE A 328 -27.01 -15.42 -3.88
CA ILE A 328 -25.74 -14.69 -4.02
C ILE A 328 -24.59 -15.67 -4.14
N ASN A 329 -24.66 -16.77 -3.38
CA ASN A 329 -23.64 -17.82 -3.38
C ASN A 329 -23.47 -18.47 -4.77
N ALA A 330 -24.55 -18.56 -5.57
CA ALA A 330 -24.51 -19.09 -6.93
C ALA A 330 -23.64 -18.28 -7.92
N HIS A 331 -23.29 -17.03 -7.59
CA HIS A 331 -22.56 -16.12 -8.48
C HIS A 331 -21.21 -15.67 -7.93
N ILE A 332 -20.65 -16.40 -6.95
CA ILE A 332 -19.31 -16.13 -6.41
C ILE A 332 -18.25 -16.41 -7.49
N PRO A 333 -17.50 -15.38 -7.94
CA PRO A 333 -16.54 -15.54 -9.03
C PRO A 333 -15.18 -16.07 -8.59
N ILE A 334 -14.86 -15.96 -7.30
CA ILE A 334 -13.60 -16.39 -6.69
C ILE A 334 -13.78 -16.57 -5.17
N ASP A 335 -13.16 -17.59 -4.59
CA ASP A 335 -13.11 -17.82 -3.14
C ASP A 335 -11.72 -17.53 -2.54
N VAL A 336 -11.62 -17.50 -1.21
CA VAL A 336 -10.35 -17.23 -0.51
C VAL A 336 -9.29 -18.30 -0.80
N PRO A 337 -9.58 -19.62 -0.72
CA PRO A 337 -8.58 -20.64 -1.04
C PRO A 337 -8.02 -20.51 -2.46
N THR A 338 -8.86 -20.21 -3.45
CA THR A 338 -8.43 -19.97 -4.84
C THR A 338 -7.51 -18.76 -4.90
N ALA A 339 -7.90 -17.63 -4.30
CA ALA A 339 -7.06 -16.43 -4.26
C ALA A 339 -5.71 -16.68 -3.56
N VAL A 340 -5.68 -17.43 -2.46
CA VAL A 340 -4.44 -17.78 -1.75
C VAL A 340 -3.57 -18.69 -2.60
N ASN A 341 -4.17 -19.71 -3.25
CA ASN A 341 -3.45 -20.62 -4.13
C ASN A 341 -2.88 -19.93 -5.37
N MET A 342 -3.55 -18.91 -5.92
CA MET A 342 -3.02 -18.08 -7.01
C MET A 342 -1.71 -17.38 -6.61
N PHE A 343 -1.63 -16.85 -5.38
CA PHE A 343 -0.40 -16.25 -4.85
C PHE A 343 0.72 -17.29 -4.68
N ILE A 344 0.38 -18.44 -4.08
CA ILE A 344 1.33 -19.52 -3.82
C ILE A 344 1.87 -20.10 -5.13
N ALA A 345 1.00 -20.32 -6.12
CA ALA A 345 1.41 -20.75 -7.46
C ALA A 345 2.40 -19.76 -8.05
N LYS A 346 2.11 -18.45 -7.94
CA LYS A 346 3.00 -17.41 -8.46
C LYS A 346 4.36 -17.37 -7.78
N ALA A 347 4.38 -17.46 -6.46
CA ALA A 347 5.62 -17.52 -5.69
C ALA A 347 6.44 -18.76 -6.06
N LYS A 348 5.79 -19.93 -6.26
CA LYS A 348 6.46 -21.16 -6.70
C LYS A 348 7.02 -21.04 -8.13
N GLU A 349 6.25 -20.47 -9.06
CA GLU A 349 6.73 -20.18 -10.42
C GLU A 349 7.97 -19.27 -10.38
N ALA A 350 7.96 -18.25 -9.52
CA ALA A 350 9.10 -17.36 -9.34
C ALA A 350 10.34 -18.09 -8.82
N ILE A 351 10.19 -19.03 -7.87
CA ILE A 351 11.31 -19.88 -7.40
C ILE A 351 11.87 -20.72 -8.56
N GLN A 352 10.99 -21.35 -9.34
CA GLN A 352 11.40 -22.27 -10.41
C GLN A 352 12.12 -21.55 -11.56
N LEU A 353 11.71 -20.32 -11.87
CA LEU A 353 12.28 -19.52 -12.95
C LEU A 353 13.43 -18.61 -12.48
N CYS A 354 13.76 -18.63 -11.18
CA CYS A 354 14.83 -17.83 -10.64
C CYS A 354 16.18 -18.30 -11.22
N PRO A 355 17.00 -17.39 -11.80
CA PRO A 355 18.35 -17.73 -12.24
C PRO A 355 19.14 -18.42 -11.12
N PRO A 356 20.06 -19.36 -11.43
CA PRO A 356 20.84 -20.06 -10.41
C PRO A 356 21.67 -19.13 -9.52
N GLU A 357 22.03 -17.95 -10.02
CA GLU A 357 22.73 -16.89 -9.27
C GLU A 357 21.82 -16.19 -8.25
N GLU A 358 20.50 -16.14 -8.48
CA GLU A 358 19.52 -15.47 -7.63
C GLU A 358 18.66 -16.46 -6.81
N SER A 359 18.72 -17.76 -7.14
CA SER A 359 18.04 -18.85 -6.42
C SER A 359 18.78 -19.23 -5.14
N THR A 360 19.01 -18.24 -4.28
CA THR A 360 19.71 -18.44 -3.01
C THR A 360 18.75 -18.98 -1.95
N PRO A 361 19.26 -19.68 -0.90
CA PRO A 361 18.42 -20.11 0.21
C PRO A 361 17.67 -18.96 0.88
N PHE A 362 18.25 -17.76 0.86
CA PHE A 362 17.64 -16.57 1.43
C PHE A 362 16.52 -15.99 0.56
N ALA A 363 16.66 -15.96 -0.76
CA ALA A 363 15.56 -15.59 -1.67
C ALA A 363 14.36 -16.53 -1.49
N GLN A 364 14.62 -17.83 -1.30
CA GLN A 364 13.58 -18.82 -1.00
C GLN A 364 12.92 -18.54 0.36
N GLU A 365 13.70 -18.22 1.40
CA GLU A 365 13.18 -17.85 2.72
C GLU A 365 12.23 -16.65 2.64
N ILE A 366 12.59 -15.60 1.90
CA ILE A 366 11.70 -14.45 1.66
C ILE A 366 10.36 -14.90 1.06
N LEU A 367 10.41 -15.77 0.04
CA LEU A 367 9.20 -16.26 -0.63
C LEU A 367 8.36 -17.14 0.31
N TYR A 368 8.98 -17.95 1.15
CA TYR A 368 8.28 -18.71 2.19
C TYR A 368 7.60 -17.81 3.22
N GLN A 369 8.25 -16.71 3.62
CA GLN A 369 7.65 -15.73 4.53
C GLN A 369 6.41 -15.05 3.91
N LEU A 370 6.49 -14.64 2.63
CA LEU A 370 5.35 -14.10 1.90
C LEU A 370 4.20 -15.13 1.78
N ILE A 371 4.52 -16.39 1.48
CA ILE A 371 3.53 -17.50 1.44
C ILE A 371 2.90 -17.73 2.82
N SER A 372 3.70 -17.68 3.88
CA SER A 372 3.20 -17.86 5.25
C SER A 372 2.22 -16.75 5.63
N ARG A 373 2.52 -15.50 5.25
CA ARG A 373 1.65 -14.34 5.46
C ARG A 373 0.32 -14.47 4.71
N VAL A 374 0.32 -14.83 3.42
CA VAL A 374 -0.97 -15.00 2.70
C VAL A 374 -1.82 -16.13 3.28
N ARG A 375 -1.20 -17.24 3.72
CA ARG A 375 -1.89 -18.36 4.39
C ARG A 375 -2.51 -17.97 5.73
N ALA A 376 -1.95 -16.98 6.42
CA ALA A 376 -2.55 -16.49 7.66
C ALA A 376 -3.96 -15.90 7.41
N PHE A 377 -4.19 -15.26 6.25
CA PHE A 377 -5.50 -14.75 5.87
C PHE A 377 -6.49 -15.86 5.49
N GLU A 378 -6.02 -16.97 4.93
CA GLU A 378 -6.84 -18.17 4.70
C GLU A 378 -7.36 -18.73 6.02
N ARG A 379 -6.47 -18.99 6.98
CA ARG A 379 -6.85 -19.47 8.33
C ARG A 379 -7.77 -18.49 9.04
N LEU A 380 -7.53 -17.18 8.89
CA LEU A 380 -8.40 -16.15 9.45
C LEU A 380 -9.81 -16.22 8.84
N HIS A 381 -9.93 -16.51 7.54
CA HIS A 381 -11.23 -16.68 6.91
C HIS A 381 -11.95 -17.95 7.40
N GLU A 382 -11.24 -19.07 7.53
CA GLU A 382 -11.77 -20.31 8.09
C GLU A 382 -12.31 -20.10 9.51
N ALA A 383 -11.55 -19.39 10.36
CA ALA A 383 -12.00 -19.05 11.71
C ALA A 383 -13.29 -18.20 11.68
N ARG A 384 -13.36 -17.19 10.81
CA ARG A 384 -14.57 -16.37 10.65
C ARG A 384 -15.79 -17.18 10.18
N LEU A 385 -15.61 -18.19 9.33
CA LEU A 385 -16.69 -19.07 8.89
C LEU A 385 -17.17 -19.96 10.04
N ALA A 386 -16.25 -20.55 10.79
CA ALA A 386 -16.58 -21.38 11.95
C ALA A 386 -17.37 -20.60 13.02
N ASP A 387 -16.99 -19.34 13.27
CA ASP A 387 -17.72 -18.45 14.18
C ASP A 387 -19.16 -18.23 13.70
N LEU A 388 -19.37 -17.98 12.40
CA LEU A 388 -20.72 -17.79 11.83
C LEU A 388 -21.59 -19.05 11.91
N GLU A 389 -21.02 -20.21 11.62
CA GLU A 389 -21.73 -21.49 11.74
C GLU A 389 -22.14 -21.78 13.20
N SER A 390 -21.31 -21.36 14.16
CA SER A 390 -21.61 -21.52 15.59
C SER A 390 -22.74 -20.59 16.07
N ASP A 391 -22.80 -19.35 15.56
CA ASP A 391 -23.87 -18.39 15.87
C ASP A 391 -25.24 -18.84 15.34
N ASP A 392 -25.27 -19.56 14.21
CA ASP A 392 -26.50 -20.10 13.62
C ASP A 392 -27.04 -21.33 14.37
N ILE A 393 -26.18 -22.06 15.09
CA ILE A 393 -26.55 -23.26 15.85
C ILE A 393 -27.10 -22.93 17.25
N ASP A 394 -26.76 -21.78 17.83
CA ASP A 394 -27.16 -21.43 19.21
C ASP A 394 -27.77 -20.02 19.38
N PRO A 395 -28.93 -19.73 18.75
CA PRO A 395 -29.58 -18.41 18.85
C PRO A 395 -30.03 -18.04 20.28
N ILE A 396 -30.04 -19.00 21.22
CA ILE A 396 -30.50 -18.81 22.60
C ILE A 396 -29.35 -18.30 23.51
N ALA A 397 -28.08 -18.54 23.16
CA ALA A 397 -26.93 -18.08 23.93
C ALA A 397 -26.61 -16.59 23.72
N ALA A 398 -26.79 -16.07 22.49
CA ALA A 398 -26.51 -14.67 22.14
C ALA A 398 -27.35 -13.66 22.94
N THR A 399 -28.57 -14.03 23.35
CA THR A 399 -29.47 -13.17 24.13
C THR A 399 -29.05 -13.03 25.62
N ARG A 400 -28.16 -13.89 26.14
CA ARG A 400 -27.74 -13.86 27.55
C ARG A 400 -26.57 -12.90 27.84
N ILE A 401 -25.87 -12.41 26.83
CA ILE A 401 -24.73 -11.50 27.02
C ILE A 401 -25.18 -10.03 27.04
N GLN A 402 -26.34 -9.70 26.47
CA GLN A 402 -26.89 -8.33 26.45
C GLN A 402 -27.49 -7.82 27.79
N TYR A 403 -27.53 -8.64 28.85
CA TYR A 403 -28.01 -8.24 30.18
C TYR A 403 -26.98 -8.36 31.32
N LYS A 404 -25.69 -8.49 30.98
CA LYS A 404 -24.60 -8.33 31.97
C LYS A 404 -23.45 -7.52 31.38
N MET A 405 -23.69 -6.24 31.15
CA MET A 405 -22.71 -5.18 31.39
C MET A 405 -23.45 -3.93 31.87
#